data_AF-A0A267G9A2-F1
#
_entry.id   AF-A0A267G9A2-F1
#
_cell.length_a   1.000
_cell.length_b   1.000
_cell.length_c   1.000
_cell.angle_alpha   90.00
_cell.angle_beta   90.00
_cell.angle_gamma   90.00
#
_symmetry.space_group_name_H-M   'P 1'
#
loop_
_entity.id
_entity.type
_entity.pdbx_description
1 polymer ?
#
loop_
_entity_poly.entity_id
_entity_poly.type
_entity_poly.pdbx_seq_one_letter_code
_entity_poly.pdbx_strand_id
1 'polypeptide(L)'
;MASKTAKSVAKYVGSYARAMVQRHEELMQRRLQDESVKTRADKLMMTSAQHRKVGLVDDDQLYDTYRDHVHEAIQRLPREEQEGRVFRHVQAAYLSARHEILPKEEQITEANNRPYAILYVNDALDEMHAKLYWEHQ
;
A
#
# COMPACT_ATOMS: atom_id res chain seq x y z
N MET A 1 -26.76 13.82 -54.21
CA MET A 1 -25.34 13.37 -54.12
C MET A 1 -24.66 13.71 -52.78
N ALA A 2 -25.02 14.80 -52.08
CA ALA A 2 -24.31 15.26 -50.86
C ALA A 2 -24.46 14.40 -49.58
N SER A 3 -25.52 13.59 -49.43
CA SER A 3 -25.80 12.91 -48.14
C SER A 3 -24.98 11.64 -47.88
N LYS A 4 -24.49 10.96 -48.92
CA LYS A 4 -23.64 9.76 -48.79
C LYS A 4 -22.21 10.16 -48.38
N THR A 5 -21.71 11.27 -48.90
CA THR A 5 -20.39 11.83 -48.59
C THR A 5 -20.32 12.32 -47.14
N ALA A 6 -21.35 13.03 -46.66
CA ALA A 6 -21.42 13.49 -45.27
C ALA A 6 -21.44 12.34 -44.24
N LYS A 7 -22.17 11.25 -44.52
CA LYS A 7 -22.18 10.04 -43.66
C LYS A 7 -20.83 9.32 -43.64
N SER A 8 -20.14 9.26 -44.78
CA SER A 8 -18.79 8.70 -44.89
C SER A 8 -17.78 9.47 -44.05
N VAL A 9 -17.80 10.80 -44.14
CA VAL A 9 -16.92 11.69 -43.35
C VAL A 9 -17.20 11.55 -41.86
N ALA A 10 -18.48 11.55 -41.43
CA ALA A 10 -18.83 11.35 -40.03
C ALA A 10 -18.38 9.99 -39.48
N LYS A 11 -18.47 8.92 -40.30
CA LYS A 11 -17.96 7.59 -39.93
C LYS A 11 -16.45 7.59 -39.76
N TYR A 12 -15.71 8.26 -40.66
CA TYR A 12 -14.26 8.39 -40.60
C TYR A 12 -13.79 9.18 -39.38
N VAL A 13 -14.43 10.34 -39.11
CA VAL A 13 -14.14 11.16 -37.92
C VAL A 13 -14.44 10.38 -36.65
N GLY A 14 -15.55 9.64 -36.60
CA GLY A 14 -15.89 8.77 -35.47
C GLY A 14 -14.92 7.60 -35.28
N SER A 15 -14.43 6.98 -36.35
CA SER A 15 -13.39 5.94 -36.26
C SER A 15 -12.05 6.50 -35.81
N TYR A 16 -11.67 7.69 -36.28
CA TYR A 16 -10.43 8.36 -35.87
C TYR A 16 -10.47 8.74 -34.39
N ALA A 17 -11.58 9.29 -33.91
CA ALA A 17 -11.77 9.58 -32.49
C ALA A 17 -11.67 8.31 -31.63
N ARG A 18 -12.27 7.18 -32.06
CA ARG A 18 -12.16 5.89 -31.36
C ARG A 18 -10.73 5.35 -31.35
N ALA A 19 -10.01 5.43 -32.48
CA ALA A 19 -8.62 5.00 -32.57
C ALA A 19 -7.69 5.83 -31.66
N MET A 20 -7.95 7.14 -31.54
CA MET A 20 -7.23 8.02 -30.63
C MET A 20 -7.46 7.65 -29.15
N VAL A 21 -8.71 7.33 -28.78
CA VAL A 21 -9.05 6.87 -27.43
C VAL A 21 -8.41 5.51 -27.12
N GLN A 22 -8.47 4.56 -28.05
CA GLN A 22 -7.83 3.25 -27.90
C GLN A 22 -6.30 3.37 -27.75
N ARG A 23 -5.66 4.21 -28.57
CA ARG A 23 -4.22 4.49 -28.45
C ARG A 23 -3.87 5.11 -27.09
N HIS A 24 -4.73 5.97 -26.55
CA HIS A 24 -4.55 6.54 -25.23
C HIS A 24 -4.67 5.48 -24.13
N GLU A 25 -5.68 4.62 -24.20
CA GLU A 25 -5.86 3.49 -23.27
C GLU A 25 -4.64 2.55 -23.29
N GLU A 26 -4.14 2.18 -24.47
CA GLU A 26 -2.96 1.34 -24.61
C GLU A 26 -1.69 1.98 -24.01
N LEU A 27 -1.50 3.29 -24.21
CA LEU A 27 -0.39 4.03 -23.62
C LEU A 27 -0.48 4.09 -22.09
N MET A 28 -1.69 4.24 -21.55
CA MET A 28 -1.93 4.23 -20.11
C MET A 28 -1.68 2.84 -19.52
N GLN A 29 -2.13 1.77 -20.19
CA GLN A 29 -1.86 0.40 -19.77
C GLN A 29 -0.36 0.07 -19.82
N ARG A 30 0.36 0.52 -20.86
CA ARG A 30 1.83 0.37 -20.92
C ARG A 30 2.54 1.14 -19.83
N ARG A 31 2.11 2.36 -19.53
CA ARG A 31 2.65 3.17 -18.43
C ARG A 31 2.39 2.52 -17.06
N LEU A 32 1.23 1.89 -16.89
CA LEU A 32 0.91 1.12 -15.69
C LEU A 32 1.77 -0.13 -15.55
N GLN A 33 2.24 -0.72 -16.66
CA GLN A 33 3.17 -1.87 -16.66
C GLN A 33 4.65 -1.46 -16.63
N ASP A 34 4.95 -0.17 -16.72
CA ASP A 34 6.32 0.34 -16.63
C ASP A 34 6.79 0.29 -15.17
N GLU A 35 7.70 -0.64 -14.88
CA GLU A 35 8.34 -0.81 -13.58
C GLU A 35 8.90 0.50 -13.04
N SER A 36 9.44 1.39 -13.88
CA SER A 36 10.02 2.67 -13.44
C SER A 36 8.97 3.65 -12.90
N VAL A 37 7.76 3.64 -13.47
CA VAL A 37 6.64 4.47 -13.04
C VAL A 37 6.05 3.91 -11.75
N LYS A 38 5.91 2.58 -11.65
CA LYS A 38 5.51 1.91 -10.41
C LYS A 38 6.48 2.22 -9.27
N THR A 39 7.78 2.01 -9.46
CA THR A 39 8.80 2.32 -8.46
C THR A 39 8.77 3.79 -8.02
N ARG A 40 8.56 4.72 -8.96
CA ARG A 40 8.44 6.14 -8.62
C ARG A 40 7.17 6.45 -7.82
N ALA A 41 6.05 5.81 -8.16
CA ALA A 41 4.79 5.95 -7.44
C ALA A 41 4.89 5.36 -6.03
N ASP A 42 5.49 4.16 -5.89
CA ASP A 42 5.71 3.49 -4.62
C ASP A 42 6.60 4.34 -3.72
N LYS A 43 7.73 4.84 -4.25
CA LYS A 43 8.61 5.76 -3.52
C LYS A 43 7.90 7.04 -3.08
N LEU A 44 7.02 7.60 -3.92
CA LEU A 44 6.24 8.78 -3.57
C LEU A 44 5.22 8.46 -2.46
N MET A 45 4.49 7.35 -2.56
CA MET A 45 3.57 6.88 -1.52
C MET A 45 4.31 6.69 -0.19
N MET A 46 5.42 5.97 -0.23
CA MET A 46 6.30 5.71 0.91
C MET A 46 6.79 6.99 1.57
N THR A 47 7.27 7.98 0.80
CA THR A 47 7.83 9.22 1.36
C THR A 47 6.75 10.19 1.86
N SER A 48 5.56 10.13 1.27
CA SER A 48 4.43 11.00 1.65
C SER A 48 3.66 10.50 2.87
N ALA A 49 3.77 9.21 3.19
CA ALA A 49 3.08 8.56 4.28
C ALA A 49 3.39 9.19 5.65
N GLN A 50 2.33 9.52 6.40
CA GLN A 50 2.46 10.30 7.63
C GLN A 50 3.07 9.51 8.78
N HIS A 51 2.83 8.19 8.85
CA HIS A 51 3.33 7.33 9.92
C HIS A 51 4.86 7.33 9.98
N ARG A 52 5.52 7.36 8.82
CA ARG A 52 6.98 7.44 8.72
C ARG A 52 7.56 8.76 9.23
N LYS A 53 6.80 9.86 9.11
CA LYS A 53 7.19 11.18 9.62
C LYS A 53 7.14 11.27 11.15
N VAL A 54 6.44 10.34 11.80
CA VAL A 54 6.35 10.26 13.27
C VAL A 54 7.13 9.08 13.84
N GLY A 55 7.86 8.34 13.00
CA GLY A 55 8.77 7.27 13.41
C GLY A 55 8.16 5.88 13.47
N LEU A 56 6.94 5.70 12.95
CA LEU A 56 6.32 4.37 12.83
C LEU A 56 6.83 3.64 11.59
N VAL A 57 7.09 2.35 11.73
CA VAL A 57 7.33 1.45 10.58
C VAL A 57 5.99 0.89 10.07
N ASP A 58 5.99 0.31 8.87
CA ASP A 58 4.74 -0.16 8.24
C ASP A 58 4.01 -1.22 9.09
N ASP A 59 4.74 -2.12 9.73
CA ASP A 59 4.20 -3.17 10.62
C ASP A 59 3.54 -2.60 11.89
N ASP A 60 3.88 -1.36 12.30
CA ASP A 60 3.20 -0.71 13.43
C ASP A 60 1.76 -0.32 13.08
N GLN A 61 1.41 -0.25 11.79
CA GLN A 61 0.04 0.07 11.33
C GLN A 61 -0.90 -1.14 11.33
N LEU A 62 -0.41 -2.32 11.72
CA LEU A 62 -1.24 -3.53 11.81
C LEU A 62 -2.31 -3.36 12.88
N TYR A 63 -3.57 -3.60 12.48
CA TYR A 63 -4.73 -3.45 13.34
C TYR A 63 -4.92 -4.69 14.24
N ASP A 64 -4.36 -4.65 15.45
CA ASP A 64 -4.34 -5.78 16.39
C ASP A 64 -5.58 -5.88 17.30
N THR A 65 -6.41 -4.83 17.39
CA THR A 65 -7.52 -4.78 18.34
C THR A 65 -8.77 -5.60 17.92
N TYR A 66 -8.96 -5.85 16.61
CA TYR A 66 -10.15 -6.55 16.07
C TYR A 66 -9.82 -7.80 15.26
N ARG A 67 -8.57 -8.27 15.29
CA ARG A 67 -8.11 -9.44 14.54
C ARG A 67 -7.33 -10.37 15.45
N ASP A 68 -7.98 -11.44 15.90
CA ASP A 68 -7.41 -12.38 16.87
C ASP A 68 -6.05 -12.95 16.41
N HIS A 69 -5.92 -13.32 15.12
CA HIS A 69 -4.66 -13.80 14.54
C HIS A 69 -3.53 -12.73 14.57
N VAL A 70 -3.87 -11.46 14.38
CA VAL A 70 -2.89 -10.35 14.48
C VAL A 70 -2.51 -10.14 15.94
N HIS A 71 -3.48 -10.13 16.84
CA HIS A 71 -3.24 -9.99 18.28
C HIS A 71 -2.31 -11.09 18.80
N GLU A 72 -2.61 -12.34 18.47
CA GLU A 72 -1.80 -13.50 18.84
C GLU A 72 -0.39 -13.41 18.25
N ALA A 73 -0.25 -13.03 16.97
CA ALA A 73 1.04 -12.82 16.33
C ALA A 73 1.89 -11.75 17.03
N ILE A 74 1.28 -10.62 17.43
CA ILE A 74 1.98 -9.56 18.17
C ILE A 74 2.42 -10.05 19.55
N GLN A 75 1.64 -10.89 20.23
CA GLN A 75 2.05 -11.48 21.51
C GLN A 75 3.22 -12.47 21.39
N ARG A 76 3.37 -13.12 20.24
CA ARG A 76 4.47 -14.06 19.94
C ARG A 76 5.81 -13.36 19.65
N LEU A 77 5.80 -12.04 19.46
CA LEU A 77 7.02 -11.29 19.14
C LEU A 77 8.08 -11.41 20.24
N PRO A 78 9.39 -11.40 19.89
CA PRO A 78 10.45 -11.25 20.88
C PRO A 78 10.26 -9.98 21.71
N ARG A 79 10.67 -10.04 22.99
CA ARG A 79 10.50 -8.93 23.93
C ARG A 79 11.07 -7.60 23.42
N GLU A 80 12.24 -7.64 22.78
CA GLU A 80 12.89 -6.44 22.22
C GLU A 80 12.04 -5.78 21.13
N GLU A 81 11.41 -6.58 20.25
CA GLU A 81 10.52 -6.07 19.19
C GLU A 81 9.22 -5.52 19.79
N GLN A 82 8.68 -6.15 20.84
CA GLN A 82 7.50 -5.64 21.56
C GLN A 82 7.79 -4.28 22.22
N GLU A 83 8.90 -4.17 22.95
CA GLU A 83 9.30 -2.92 23.62
C GLU A 83 9.60 -1.82 22.59
N GLY A 84 10.30 -2.16 21.50
CA GLY A 84 10.55 -1.25 20.39
C GLY A 84 9.26 -0.75 19.73
N ARG A 85 8.28 -1.64 19.52
CA ARG A 85 6.95 -1.27 19.02
C ARG A 85 6.25 -0.29 19.95
N VAL A 86 6.21 -0.58 21.25
CA VAL A 86 5.58 0.30 22.24
C VAL A 86 6.23 1.68 22.25
N PHE A 87 7.56 1.75 22.23
CA PHE A 87 8.29 3.01 22.17
C PHE A 87 7.89 3.85 20.94
N ARG A 88 7.87 3.25 19.74
CA ARG A 88 7.47 3.95 18.51
C ARG A 88 6.04 4.47 18.58
N HIS A 89 5.11 3.70 19.14
CA HIS A 89 3.72 4.13 19.33
C HIS A 89 3.60 5.31 20.31
N VAL A 90 4.31 5.27 21.43
CA VAL A 90 4.32 6.36 22.41
C VAL A 90 4.93 7.62 21.81
N GLN A 91 6.04 7.50 21.09
CA GLN A 91 6.67 8.62 20.39
C GLN A 91 5.72 9.22 19.34
N ALA A 92 5.07 8.39 18.53
CA ALA A 92 4.14 8.84 17.51
C ALA A 92 2.92 9.54 18.12
N ALA A 93 2.37 9.00 19.22
CA ALA A 93 1.28 9.63 19.96
C ALA A 93 1.70 10.99 20.54
N TYR A 94 2.90 11.08 21.11
CA TYR A 94 3.47 12.32 21.64
C TYR A 94 3.62 13.41 20.57
N LEU A 95 4.22 13.07 19.42
CA LEU A 95 4.38 13.98 18.30
C LEU A 95 3.03 14.41 17.72
N SER A 96 2.10 13.46 17.56
CA SER A 96 0.76 13.73 17.05
C SER A 96 -0.02 14.68 17.95
N ALA A 97 0.08 14.55 19.27
CA ALA A 97 -0.59 15.42 20.22
C ALA A 97 -0.09 16.88 20.16
N ARG A 98 1.16 17.08 19.71
CA ARG A 98 1.79 18.39 19.53
C ARG A 98 1.67 18.94 18.11
N HIS A 99 1.08 18.17 17.18
CA HIS A 99 1.09 18.46 15.75
C HIS A 99 2.51 18.62 15.18
N GLU A 100 3.46 17.86 15.71
CA GLU A 100 4.86 17.86 15.30
C GLU A 100 5.22 16.61 14.51
N ILE A 101 6.33 16.68 13.77
CA ILE A 101 6.94 15.56 13.05
C ILE A 101 8.42 15.45 13.40
N LEU A 102 9.01 14.28 13.19
CA LEU A 102 10.44 14.07 13.36
C LEU A 102 11.27 14.90 12.35
N PRO A 103 12.50 15.31 12.73
CA PRO A 103 13.51 15.78 11.80
C PRO A 103 13.70 14.81 10.64
N LYS A 104 14.07 15.32 9.45
CA LYS A 104 14.02 14.52 8.22
C LYS A 104 14.93 13.29 8.27
N GLU A 105 16.02 13.39 9.00
CA GLU A 105 17.07 12.39 9.20
C GLU A 105 16.61 11.23 10.10
N GLU A 106 15.62 11.47 10.96
CA GLU A 106 15.07 10.49 11.91
C GLU A 106 13.80 9.81 11.37
N GLN A 107 13.27 10.26 10.24
CA GLN A 107 12.08 9.67 9.62
C GLN A 107 12.37 8.27 9.07
N ILE A 108 11.34 7.43 9.07
CA ILE A 108 11.45 6.08 8.49
C ILE A 108 11.65 6.19 6.97
N THR A 109 12.70 5.54 6.50
CA THR A 109 13.10 5.37 5.10
C THR A 109 12.88 3.93 4.66
N GLU A 110 13.04 3.64 3.38
CA GLU A 110 12.99 2.26 2.89
C GLU A 110 14.03 1.35 3.57
N ALA A 111 15.21 1.88 3.91
CA ALA A 111 16.30 1.10 4.48
C ALA A 111 16.06 0.67 5.93
N ASN A 112 15.33 1.46 6.72
CA ASN A 112 15.04 1.16 8.13
C ASN A 112 13.61 0.65 8.37
N ASN A 113 12.77 0.60 7.33
CA ASN A 113 11.43 0.02 7.37
C ASN A 113 11.49 -1.52 7.32
N ARG A 114 11.98 -2.13 8.40
CA ARG A 114 12.12 -3.58 8.53
C ARG A 114 10.78 -4.23 8.90
N PRO A 115 10.34 -5.28 8.19
CA PRO A 115 9.23 -6.11 8.63
C PRO A 115 9.64 -6.93 9.86
N TYR A 116 8.84 -6.88 10.92
CA TYR A 116 9.10 -7.57 12.19
C TYR A 116 7.88 -8.37 12.70
N ALA A 117 6.66 -7.92 12.40
CA ALA A 117 5.40 -8.54 12.83
C ALA A 117 4.69 -9.29 11.71
N ILE A 118 4.78 -8.82 10.45
CA ILE A 118 4.02 -9.41 9.35
C ILE A 118 4.32 -10.90 9.12
N LEU A 119 5.54 -11.36 9.42
CA LEU A 119 5.92 -12.77 9.34
C LEU A 119 5.11 -13.63 10.32
N TYR A 120 5.01 -13.19 11.58
CA TYR A 120 4.22 -13.87 12.61
C TYR A 120 2.71 -13.81 12.31
N VAL A 121 2.24 -12.72 11.69
CA VAL A 121 0.84 -12.58 11.28
C VAL A 121 0.49 -13.57 10.18
N ASN A 122 1.37 -13.77 9.21
CA ASN A 122 1.16 -14.76 8.15
C ASN A 122 1.12 -16.18 8.72
N ASP A 123 2.04 -16.53 9.62
CA ASP A 123 2.03 -17.84 10.29
C ASP A 123 0.72 -18.07 11.06
N ALA A 124 0.26 -17.08 11.84
CA ALA A 124 -1.01 -17.15 12.56
C ALA A 124 -2.22 -17.24 11.63
N LEU A 125 -2.18 -16.57 10.47
CA LEU A 125 -3.22 -16.63 9.46
C LEU A 125 -3.31 -18.02 8.82
N ASP A 126 -2.17 -18.63 8.51
CA ASP A 126 -2.10 -19.99 7.95
C ASP A 126 -2.61 -21.04 8.97
N GLU A 127 -2.24 -20.90 10.25
CA GLU A 127 -2.80 -21.72 11.33
C GLU A 127 -4.32 -21.56 11.45
N MET A 128 -4.83 -20.33 11.36
CA MET A 128 -6.28 -20.05 11.40
C MET A 128 -6.99 -20.71 10.22
N HIS A 129 -6.46 -20.60 9.00
CA HIS A 129 -7.02 -21.24 7.82
C HIS A 129 -7.00 -22.78 7.93
N ALA A 130 -5.92 -23.36 8.47
CA ALA A 130 -5.82 -24.79 8.68
C ALA A 130 -6.87 -25.31 9.68
N LYS A 131 -7.11 -24.57 10.78
CA LYS A 131 -8.16 -24.90 11.76
C LYS A 131 -9.55 -24.86 11.11
N LEU A 132 -9.86 -23.78 10.39
CA LEU A 132 -11.15 -23.65 9.68
C LEU A 132 -11.36 -24.75 8.66
N TYR A 133 -10.31 -25.14 7.92
CA TYR A 133 -10.39 -26.25 6.97
C TYR A 133 -10.74 -27.56 7.66
N TRP A 134 -10.14 -27.86 8.81
CA TRP A 134 -10.40 -29.08 9.58
C TRP A 134 -11.78 -29.09 10.25
N GLU A 135 -12.27 -27.94 10.72
CA GLU A 135 -13.61 -27.81 11.32
C GLU A 135 -14.76 -27.95 10.31
N HIS A 136 -14.48 -27.71 9.03
CA HIS A 136 -15.43 -27.81 7.93
C HIS A 136 -15.29 -29.08 7.07
N GLN A 137 -14.47 -30.04 7.51
CA GLN A 137 -14.45 -31.42 6.98
C GLN A 137 -15.42 -32.33 7.75
#